data_AF-A0A561Q7U6-F1
#
_entry.id   AF-A0A561Q7U6-F1
#
_cell.length_a   1.000
_cell.length_b   1.000
_cell.length_c   1.000
_cell.angle_alpha   90.00
_cell.angle_beta   90.00
_cell.angle_gamma   90.00
#
_symmetry.space_group_name_H-M   'P 1'
#
loop_
_entity.id
_entity.type
_entity.pdbx_description
1 polymer ?
#
loop_
_entity_poly.entity_id
_entity_poly.type
_entity_poly.pdbx_seq_one_letter_code
_entity_poly.pdbx_strand_id
1 'polypeptide(L)'
;MMIIDDWLEDRIYEHRFLDVIPDDVTEFAMLAGILRARAVSEGYRIELLEDACGGDVTAYLMAQHAVVAGQRPQSMSAPQVL
;
A
#
# COMPACT_ATOMS: atom_id res chain seq x y z
N MET A 1 -13.46 -12.47 13.14
CA MET A 1 -13.24 -11.10 12.70
C MET A 1 -11.75 -10.88 12.78
N MET A 2 -11.13 -10.62 11.63
CA MET A 2 -9.69 -10.30 11.56
C MET A 2 -9.48 -8.97 12.28
N ILE A 3 -8.31 -8.75 12.89
CA ILE A 3 -7.97 -7.42 13.38
C ILE A 3 -7.63 -6.52 12.19
N ILE A 4 -7.79 -5.22 12.35
CA ILE A 4 -7.63 -4.30 11.23
C ILE A 4 -6.21 -4.27 10.68
N ASP A 5 -5.21 -4.50 11.53
CA ASP A 5 -3.80 -4.59 11.15
C ASP A 5 -3.56 -5.76 10.17
N ASP A 6 -3.98 -6.97 10.54
CA ASP A 6 -3.82 -8.13 9.65
C ASP A 6 -4.59 -7.91 8.33
N TRP A 7 -5.81 -7.37 8.41
CA TRP A 7 -6.61 -7.06 7.22
C TRP A 7 -5.94 -6.02 6.31
N LEU A 8 -5.29 -5.02 6.91
CA LEU A 8 -4.58 -3.98 6.22
C LEU A 8 -3.33 -4.54 5.52
N GLU A 9 -2.55 -5.38 6.21
CA GLU A 9 -1.39 -6.06 5.62
C GLU A 9 -1.80 -6.90 4.40
N ASP A 10 -2.81 -7.76 4.52
CA ASP A 10 -3.33 -8.57 3.41
C ASP A 10 -3.68 -7.71 2.20
N ARG A 11 -4.27 -6.53 2.42
CA ARG A 11 -4.70 -5.61 1.37
C ARG A 11 -3.54 -4.92 0.68
N ILE A 12 -2.46 -4.60 1.39
CA ILE A 12 -1.24 -4.02 0.80
C ILE A 12 -0.53 -5.02 -0.11
N TYR A 13 -0.56 -6.31 0.23
CA TYR A 13 0.03 -7.37 -0.57
C TYR A 13 -0.86 -7.82 -1.75
N GLU A 14 -2.09 -7.31 -1.88
CA GLU A 14 -2.89 -7.50 -3.10
C GLU A 14 -2.19 -6.81 -4.29
N HIS A 15 -2.09 -7.51 -5.43
CA HIS A 15 -1.42 -7.04 -6.65
C HIS A 15 -1.79 -5.61 -7.07
N ARG A 16 -3.02 -5.19 -6.79
CA ARG A 16 -3.52 -3.85 -7.11
C ARG A 16 -2.74 -2.72 -6.44
N PHE A 17 -2.19 -2.93 -5.25
CA PHE A 17 -1.40 -1.93 -4.52
C PHE A 17 0.10 -1.99 -4.87
N LEU A 18 0.54 -3.08 -5.51
CA LEU A 18 1.92 -3.30 -5.95
C LEU A 18 2.19 -2.74 -7.36
N ASP A 19 1.15 -2.59 -8.19
CA ASP A 19 1.25 -2.06 -9.56
C ASP A 19 1.19 -0.53 -9.65
N VAL A 20 1.20 0.17 -8.51
CA VAL A 20 1.12 1.63 -8.44
C VAL A 20 2.42 2.25 -8.95
N ILE A 21 2.32 3.34 -9.71
CA ILE A 21 3.51 4.06 -10.14
C ILE A 21 4.01 4.91 -8.95
N PRO A 22 5.27 4.72 -8.49
CA PRO A 22 5.77 5.34 -7.25
C PRO A 22 5.72 6.88 -7.20
N ASP A 23 5.58 7.54 -8.35
CA ASP A 23 5.63 9.00 -8.47
C ASP A 23 4.24 9.69 -8.50
N ASP A 24 3.13 8.94 -8.48
CA ASP A 24 1.79 9.56 -8.55
C ASP A 24 1.06 9.57 -7.20
N VAL A 25 1.20 10.67 -6.47
CA VAL A 25 0.46 10.94 -5.21
C VAL A 25 -1.06 10.85 -5.41
N THR A 26 -1.56 11.15 -6.61
CA THR A 26 -3.00 11.07 -6.94
C THR A 26 -3.48 9.62 -6.97
N GLU A 27 -2.67 8.70 -7.50
CA GLU A 27 -2.96 7.26 -7.48
C GLU A 27 -3.02 6.74 -6.04
N PHE A 28 -2.07 7.14 -5.19
CA PHE A 28 -2.10 6.79 -3.76
C PHE A 28 -3.34 7.34 -3.05
N ALA A 29 -3.75 8.57 -3.33
CA ALA A 29 -4.96 9.16 -2.76
C ALA A 29 -6.22 8.41 -3.21
N MET A 30 -6.29 8.00 -4.47
CA MET A 30 -7.39 7.17 -5.00
C MET A 30 -7.45 5.81 -4.30
N LEU A 31 -6.29 5.16 -4.11
CA LEU A 31 -6.19 3.89 -3.40
C LEU A 31 -6.54 4.01 -1.93
N ALA A 32 -6.13 5.08 -1.26
CA ALA A 32 -6.55 5.37 0.11
C ALA A 32 -8.08 5.51 0.20
N GLY A 33 -8.71 6.12 -0.80
CA GLY A 33 -10.17 6.17 -0.92
C GLY A 33 -10.81 4.77 -1.08
N ILE A 34 -10.25 3.93 -1.96
CA ILE A 34 -10.70 2.54 -2.16
C ILE A 34 -10.55 1.72 -0.88
N LEU A 35 -9.43 1.88 -0.17
CA LEU A 35 -9.13 1.17 1.06
C LEU A 35 -10.11 1.55 2.18
N ARG A 36 -10.39 2.86 2.34
CA ARG A 36 -11.44 3.34 3.26
C ARG A 36 -12.81 2.77 2.93
N ALA A 37 -13.21 2.75 1.65
CA ALA A 37 -14.49 2.21 1.23
C ALA A 37 -14.60 0.69 1.51
N ARG A 38 -13.53 -0.06 1.26
CA ARG A 38 -13.46 -1.49 1.58
C ARG A 38 -13.53 -1.73 3.09
N ALA A 39 -12.80 -0.97 3.90
CA ALA A 39 -12.83 -1.09 5.35
C ALA A 39 -14.27 -0.95 5.88
N VAL A 40 -14.99 0.08 5.42
CA VAL A 40 -16.41 0.29 5.78
C VAL A 40 -17.29 -0.87 5.32
N SER A 41 -17.09 -1.37 4.09
CA SER A 41 -17.86 -2.51 3.56
C SER A 41 -17.65 -3.81 4.34
N GLU A 42 -16.48 -3.98 4.95
CA GLU A 42 -16.11 -5.14 5.77
C GLU A 42 -16.53 -4.97 7.24
N GLY A 43 -17.11 -3.81 7.59
CA GLY A 43 -17.61 -3.49 8.94
C GLY A 43 -16.60 -2.80 9.84
N TYR A 44 -15.44 -2.38 9.33
CA TYR A 44 -14.47 -1.59 10.09
C TYR A 44 -14.85 -0.11 10.09
N ARG A 45 -14.51 0.58 11.18
CA ARG A 45 -14.61 2.04 11.25
C ARG A 45 -13.43 2.68 10.54
N ILE A 46 -13.66 3.79 9.87
CA ILE A 46 -12.59 4.56 9.21
C ILE A 46 -11.53 5.00 10.23
N GLU A 47 -11.94 5.39 11.44
CA GLU A 47 -11.01 5.81 12.49
C GLU A 47 -10.02 4.71 12.86
N LEU A 48 -10.46 3.43 12.86
CA LEU A 48 -9.58 2.30 13.15
C LEU A 48 -8.57 2.09 12.02
N LEU A 49 -8.99 2.30 10.76
CA LEU A 49 -8.08 2.21 9.62
C LEU A 49 -7.05 3.33 9.66
N GLU A 50 -7.49 4.55 9.96
CA GLU A 50 -6.61 5.70 10.06
C GLU A 50 -5.62 5.52 11.21
N ASP A 51 -6.04 5.02 12.36
CA ASP A 51 -5.16 4.71 13.48
C ASP A 51 -4.12 3.63 13.12
N ALA A 52 -4.54 2.55 12.46
CA ALA A 52 -3.63 1.51 11.97
C ALA A 52 -2.62 2.04 10.93
N CYS A 53 -3.01 3.04 10.15
CA CYS A 53 -2.14 3.73 9.19
C CYS A 53 -1.29 4.87 9.81
N GLY A 54 -1.37 5.12 11.13
CA GLY A 54 -0.65 6.22 11.78
C GLY A 54 -1.23 7.62 11.48
N GLY A 55 -2.52 7.69 11.14
CA GLY A 55 -3.32 8.90 10.93
C GLY A 55 -3.52 9.29 9.46
N ASP A 56 -2.63 8.88 8.55
CA ASP A 56 -2.76 9.16 7.12
C ASP A 56 -2.55 7.91 6.27
N VAL A 57 -3.67 7.40 5.74
CA VAL A 57 -3.71 6.21 4.87
C VAL A 57 -2.88 6.42 3.59
N THR A 58 -2.89 7.62 3.01
CA THR A 58 -2.15 7.90 1.77
C THR A 58 -0.65 7.87 2.05
N ALA A 59 -0.21 8.56 3.10
CA ALA A 59 1.20 8.58 3.49
C ALA A 59 1.70 7.18 3.86
N TYR A 60 0.87 6.39 4.55
CA TYR A 60 1.16 5.00 4.86
C TYR A 60 1.36 4.15 3.60
N LEU A 61 0.45 4.23 2.61
CA LEU A 61 0.57 3.49 1.36
C LEU A 61 1.84 3.88 0.57
N MET A 62 2.19 5.16 0.55
CA MET A 62 3.43 5.63 -0.08
C MET A 62 4.67 5.05 0.63
N ALA A 63 4.68 5.03 1.96
CA ALA A 63 5.77 4.47 2.75
C ALA A 63 5.93 2.96 2.48
N GLN A 64 4.82 2.22 2.44
CA GLN A 64 4.81 0.78 2.15
C GLN A 64 5.28 0.49 0.72
N HIS A 65 4.82 1.29 -0.25
CA HIS A 65 5.29 1.17 -1.62
C HIS A 65 6.79 1.47 -1.74
N ALA A 66 7.31 2.47 -1.01
CA ALA A 66 8.75 2.75 -0.98
C ALA A 66 9.57 1.59 -0.39
N VAL A 67 9.05 0.91 0.65
CA VAL A 67 9.68 -0.31 1.21
C VAL A 67 9.69 -1.44 0.19
N VAL A 68 8.56 -1.70 -0.48
CA VAL A 68 8.46 -2.77 -1.50
C VAL A 68 9.28 -2.45 -2.75
N ALA A 69 9.27 -1.21 -3.23
CA ALA A 69 10.07 -0.77 -4.37
C ALA A 69 11.58 -0.81 -4.04
N GLY A 70 11.96 -0.45 -2.82
CA GLY A 70 13.32 -0.60 -2.29
C GLY A 70 13.76 -2.06 -2.13
N GLN A 71 12.82 -3.00 -2.09
CA GLN A 71 13.06 -4.44 -2.07
C GLN A 71 13.16 -5.08 -3.46
N ARG A 72 13.05 -4.34 -4.58
CA ARG A 72 13.48 -4.88 -5.89
C ARG A 72 15.01 -4.97 -5.90
N PRO A 73 15.63 -6.17 -5.85
CA PRO A 73 17.04 -6.26 -6.16
C PRO A 73 17.23 -5.73 -7.58
N GLN A 74 18.04 -4.69 -7.71
CA GLN A 74 18.61 -4.24 -8.97
C GLN A 74 19.62 -5.27 -9.50
N SER A 75 19.24 -6.55 -9.55
CA SER A 75 20.04 -7.64 -10.10
C SER A 75 19.37 -8.16 -11.37
N MET A 76 19.33 -7.33 -12.40
CA MET A 76 19.44 -7.79 -13.78
C MET A 76 19.85 -6.66 -14.74
N SER A 77 20.88 -5.90 -14.37
CA SER A 77 21.74 -5.22 -15.34
C SER A 77 23.12 -5.86 -15.27
N ALA A 78 23.30 -6.96 -15.98
CA ALA A 78 24.62 -7.40 -16.37
C ALA A 78 24.97 -6.68 -17.68
N PRO A 79 25.91 -5.72 -17.70
CA PRO A 79 26.54 -5.33 -18.95
C PRO A 79 27.53 -6.44 -19.32
N GLN A 80 27.15 -7.35 -20.22
CA GLN A 80 28.15 -8.17 -20.89
C GLN A 80 28.80 -7.33 -21.98
N VAL A 81 29.83 -6.58 -21.57
CA VAL A 81 30.91 -6.14 -22.45
C VAL A 81 32.02 -7.17 -22.30
N LEU A 82 32.16 -8.06 -23.29
CA LEU A 82 33.42 -8.34 -23.98
C LEU A 82 33.17 -9.13 -25.27
#